data_AF-A0A4Q3VVH4-F1
#
_entry.id   AF-A0A4Q3VVH4-F1
#
_cell.length_a   1.000
_cell.length_b   1.000
_cell.length_c   1.000
_cell.angle_alpha   90.00
_cell.angle_beta   90.00
_cell.angle_gamma   90.00
#
_symmetry.space_group_name_H-M   'P 1'
#
loop_
_entity.id
_entity.type
_entity.pdbx_description
1 polymer ?
#
loop_
_entity_poly.entity_id
_entity_poly.type
_entity_poly.pdbx_seq_one_letter_code
_entity_poly.pdbx_strand_id
1 'polypeptide(L)'
;MNGFPQPWFAGSGLDLGYMDPTIVQCWAREIQPYLKNLQIQVSVAAPKDPNPDYGYRDKAGAGNSTWIYNGNLMGQSMTSTSAPADLVMYQGKLTTTRESLVQPTIWDAALKNCNGVDLNWVGNTFNNKSANYGWADGHASQKQRGQITFRNMGMSGVVHRNSRTGWSDVPNTTGLTEAALNDNFWDTWGECNIGNM
;
A
#
# COMPACT_ATOMS: atom_id res chain seq x y z
N MET A 1 7.12 -21.65 -21.74
CA MET A 1 6.53 -20.63 -20.87
C MET A 1 5.34 -20.07 -21.62
N ASN A 2 4.12 -20.29 -21.12
CA ASN A 2 2.88 -19.88 -21.80
C ASN A 2 2.71 -18.36 -21.65
N GLY A 3 2.60 -17.67 -22.78
CA GLY A 3 2.63 -16.20 -22.92
C GLY A 3 1.43 -15.45 -22.33
N PHE A 4 1.12 -15.67 -21.05
CA PHE A 4 0.37 -14.72 -20.26
C PHE A 4 1.36 -13.69 -19.68
N PRO A 5 1.06 -12.39 -19.75
CA PRO A 5 1.89 -11.39 -19.07
C PRO A 5 1.92 -11.70 -17.58
N GLN A 6 3.11 -11.94 -17.02
CA GLN A 6 3.22 -12.26 -15.60
C GLN A 6 2.96 -10.98 -14.79
N PRO A 7 1.97 -10.97 -13.88
CA PRO A 7 1.82 -9.85 -12.95
C PRO A 7 3.05 -9.79 -12.05
N TRP A 8 3.55 -8.58 -11.78
CA TRP A 8 4.60 -8.39 -10.77
C TRP A 8 3.95 -8.29 -9.39
N PHE A 9 4.27 -9.26 -8.52
CA PHE A 9 3.79 -9.34 -7.14
C PHE A 9 4.89 -9.86 -6.20
N ALA A 10 4.66 -9.73 -4.89
CA ALA A 10 5.50 -10.28 -3.84
C ALA A 10 5.78 -11.79 -4.06
N GLY A 11 7.04 -12.17 -4.23
CA GLY A 11 7.42 -13.57 -4.50
C GLY A 11 7.59 -13.95 -5.98
N SER A 12 7.42 -13.01 -6.91
CA SER A 12 7.74 -13.21 -8.33
C SER A 12 9.25 -13.34 -8.64
N GLY A 13 10.12 -13.12 -7.65
CA GLY A 13 11.59 -13.23 -7.78
C GLY A 13 12.24 -12.07 -8.55
N LEU A 14 11.46 -11.08 -8.96
CA LEU A 14 11.91 -9.94 -9.78
C LEU A 14 12.47 -8.80 -8.89
N ASP A 15 13.59 -8.21 -9.31
CA ASP A 15 14.22 -7.08 -8.60
C ASP A 15 13.39 -5.79 -8.76
N LEU A 16 13.22 -5.05 -7.66
CA LEU A 16 12.63 -3.71 -7.61
C LEU A 16 13.30 -2.77 -8.64
N GLY A 17 12.52 -2.18 -9.54
CA GLY A 17 12.99 -1.15 -10.47
C GLY A 17 13.32 -1.59 -11.89
N TYR A 18 13.01 -2.84 -12.28
CA TYR A 18 13.05 -3.21 -13.70
C TYR A 18 11.77 -2.75 -14.41
N MET A 19 11.89 -1.74 -15.27
CA MET A 19 10.83 -1.29 -16.19
C MET A 19 10.69 -2.29 -17.35
N ASP A 20 10.38 -3.55 -17.06
CA ASP A 20 10.08 -4.52 -18.11
C ASP A 20 8.74 -4.17 -18.75
N PRO A 21 8.70 -3.80 -20.04
CA PRO A 21 7.44 -3.48 -20.71
C PRO A 21 6.54 -4.71 -20.88
N THR A 22 7.05 -5.92 -20.66
CA THR A 22 6.30 -7.18 -20.79
C THR A 22 5.59 -7.61 -19.50
N ILE A 23 5.89 -6.93 -18.38
CA ILE A 23 5.30 -7.20 -17.08
C ILE A 23 4.02 -6.39 -16.91
N VAL A 24 2.91 -7.08 -16.65
CA VAL A 24 1.63 -6.46 -16.27
C VAL A 24 1.65 -6.15 -14.77
N GLN A 25 1.00 -5.07 -14.34
CA GLN A 25 1.04 -4.63 -12.92
C GLN A 25 2.46 -4.38 -12.37
N CYS A 26 3.37 -3.82 -13.19
CA CYS A 26 4.68 -3.34 -12.73
C CYS A 26 4.52 -2.08 -11.87
N TRP A 27 4.12 -2.27 -10.61
CA TRP A 27 3.81 -1.19 -9.67
C TRP A 27 4.97 -0.22 -9.42
N ALA A 28 6.21 -0.68 -9.54
CA ALA A 28 7.40 0.18 -9.45
C ALA A 28 7.41 1.33 -10.49
N ARG A 29 6.78 1.13 -11.66
CA ARG A 29 6.67 2.14 -12.73
C ARG A 29 5.78 3.32 -12.31
N GLU A 30 4.68 3.01 -11.63
CA GLU A 30 3.63 3.98 -11.29
C GLU A 30 3.95 4.77 -10.01
N ILE A 31 4.72 4.17 -9.10
CA ILE A 31 5.02 4.79 -7.80
C ILE A 31 5.92 6.01 -7.97
N GLN A 32 7.04 5.88 -8.71
CA GLN A 32 7.86 6.98 -9.25
C GLN A 32 8.81 6.43 -10.35
N PRO A 33 8.60 6.71 -11.65
CA PRO A 33 9.37 6.09 -12.75
C PRO A 33 10.87 6.46 -12.77
N TYR A 34 11.32 7.36 -11.89
CA TYR A 34 12.70 7.87 -11.84
C TYR A 34 13.34 7.85 -10.45
N LEU A 35 12.78 7.14 -9.47
CA LEU A 35 13.46 6.97 -8.18
C LEU A 35 14.70 6.07 -8.36
N LYS A 36 15.83 6.69 -8.67
CA LYS A 36 17.16 6.09 -8.49
C LYS A 36 17.47 5.77 -7.01
N ASN A 37 16.61 6.23 -6.10
CA ASN A 37 16.84 6.24 -4.66
C ASN A 37 15.73 5.53 -3.88
N LEU A 38 15.40 4.28 -4.25
CA LEU A 38 14.49 3.42 -3.47
C LEU A 38 14.89 3.35 -1.99
N GLN A 39 16.19 3.45 -1.69
CA GLN A 39 16.75 3.50 -0.34
C GLN A 39 16.29 4.69 0.53
N ILE A 40 15.76 5.78 -0.04
CA ILE A 40 15.22 6.92 0.75
C ILE A 40 13.91 6.53 1.46
N GLN A 41 13.21 5.54 0.92
CA GLN A 41 11.98 5.01 1.47
C GLN A 41 12.28 3.82 2.41
N VAL A 42 13.29 3.92 3.26
CA VAL A 42 13.61 2.87 4.24
C VAL A 42 13.46 3.44 5.64
N SER A 43 12.65 2.78 6.46
CA SER A 43 12.59 3.10 7.89
C SER A 43 13.72 2.42 8.62
N VAL A 44 14.49 3.17 9.41
CA VAL A 44 15.55 2.62 10.28
C VAL A 44 15.01 1.70 11.38
N ALA A 45 13.71 1.80 11.70
CA ALA A 45 13.06 0.98 12.71
C ALA A 45 12.54 -0.36 12.15
N ALA A 46 12.41 -0.51 10.82
CA ALA A 46 11.95 -1.76 10.24
C ALA A 46 13.09 -2.79 10.20
N PRO A 47 12.88 -4.01 10.70
CA PRO A 47 13.78 -5.12 10.44
C PRO A 47 13.86 -5.41 8.93
N LYS A 48 14.99 -5.97 8.50
CA LYS A 48 15.15 -6.55 7.17
C LYS A 48 14.28 -7.81 7.10
N ASP A 49 13.53 -7.97 6.01
CA ASP A 49 12.72 -9.17 5.85
C ASP A 49 13.62 -10.41 5.70
N PRO A 50 13.37 -11.49 6.47
CA PRO A 50 14.22 -12.67 6.47
C PRO A 50 14.05 -13.55 5.23
N ASN A 51 13.00 -13.35 4.43
CA ASN A 51 12.75 -14.21 3.28
C ASN A 51 13.76 -13.92 2.14
N PRO A 52 14.51 -14.92 1.64
CA PRO A 52 15.48 -14.71 0.57
C PRO A 52 14.86 -14.27 -0.78
N ASP A 53 13.59 -14.58 -1.01
CA ASP A 53 12.88 -14.35 -2.28
C ASP A 53 12.35 -12.92 -2.45
N TYR A 54 12.14 -12.19 -1.36
CA TYR A 54 11.66 -10.80 -1.38
C TYR A 54 12.34 -9.89 -0.34
N GLY A 55 13.26 -10.43 0.44
CA GLY A 55 13.95 -9.70 1.49
C GLY A 55 15.05 -8.78 1.01
N TYR A 56 15.51 -7.99 1.98
CA TYR A 56 16.50 -6.94 1.80
C TYR A 56 17.74 -7.45 1.04
N ARG A 57 18.23 -6.66 0.08
CA ARG A 57 19.48 -6.94 -0.64
C ARG A 57 20.53 -5.87 -0.37
N ASP A 58 21.73 -6.32 0.00
CA ASP A 58 22.89 -5.46 0.31
C ASP A 58 23.89 -5.34 -0.86
N LYS A 59 23.37 -5.35 -2.10
CA LYS A 59 24.19 -5.18 -3.31
C LYS A 59 23.95 -3.80 -3.90
N ALA A 60 24.99 -3.20 -4.48
CA ALA A 60 24.85 -1.92 -5.18
C ALA A 60 23.78 -2.01 -6.29
N GLY A 61 22.92 -1.00 -6.37
CA GLY A 61 21.81 -0.98 -7.33
C GLY A 61 20.59 -1.82 -6.95
N ALA A 62 20.60 -2.56 -5.83
CA ALA A 62 19.38 -3.18 -5.33
C ALA A 62 18.47 -2.13 -4.65
N GLY A 63 17.25 -2.03 -5.16
CA GLY A 63 16.18 -1.28 -4.52
C GLY A 63 15.67 -1.99 -3.28
N ASN A 64 15.53 -1.26 -2.18
CA ASN A 64 14.87 -1.72 -0.95
C ASN A 64 13.90 -0.64 -0.49
N SER A 65 12.74 -1.04 0.03
CA SER A 65 11.71 -0.14 0.54
C SER A 65 11.03 -0.75 1.77
N THR A 66 10.52 0.12 2.65
CA THR A 66 9.64 -0.25 3.77
C THR A 66 8.23 0.35 3.58
N TRP A 67 7.83 0.67 2.35
CA TRP A 67 6.58 1.38 2.07
C TRP A 67 5.71 0.66 1.06
N ILE A 68 4.42 0.93 1.19
CA ILE A 68 3.38 0.50 0.28
C ILE A 68 2.69 1.74 -0.24
N TYR A 69 2.51 1.79 -1.56
CA TYR A 69 1.82 2.89 -2.21
C TYR A 69 0.31 2.66 -2.22
N ASN A 70 -0.47 3.72 -2.06
CA ASN A 70 -1.93 3.65 -2.18
C ASN A 70 -2.36 3.54 -3.64
N GLY A 71 -2.89 2.38 -4.04
CA GLY A 71 -3.27 2.11 -5.42
C GLY A 71 -4.41 2.96 -5.97
N ASN A 72 -5.22 3.56 -5.10
CA ASN A 72 -6.30 4.45 -5.52
C ASN A 72 -5.77 5.77 -6.12
N LEU A 73 -4.52 6.14 -5.85
CA LEU A 73 -3.85 7.31 -6.42
C LEU A 73 -3.11 7.01 -7.73
N MET A 74 -3.02 5.74 -8.16
CA MET A 74 -2.30 5.38 -9.38
C MET A 74 -2.94 6.01 -10.62
N GLY A 75 -2.10 6.63 -11.46
CA GLY A 75 -2.52 7.26 -12.70
C GLY A 75 -3.42 8.49 -12.53
N GLN A 76 -3.63 8.96 -11.29
CA GLN A 76 -4.47 10.12 -11.00
C GLN A 76 -3.64 11.39 -10.99
N SER A 77 -4.25 12.49 -11.44
CA SER A 77 -3.63 13.80 -11.27
C SER A 77 -3.76 14.23 -9.82
N MET A 78 -2.70 14.81 -9.26
CA MET A 78 -2.76 15.41 -7.93
C MET A 78 -3.77 16.56 -7.85
N THR A 79 -4.08 17.21 -8.98
CA THR A 79 -5.10 18.26 -9.07
C THR A 79 -6.53 17.73 -9.16
N SER A 80 -6.73 16.43 -9.42
CA SER A 80 -8.07 15.82 -9.46
C SER A 80 -8.51 15.22 -8.13
N THR A 81 -7.66 15.29 -7.11
CA THR A 81 -7.91 14.75 -5.78
C THR A 81 -8.59 15.80 -4.90
N SER A 82 -9.75 15.48 -4.30
CA SER A 82 -10.56 16.48 -3.58
C SER A 82 -9.97 16.93 -2.24
N ALA A 83 -9.30 16.02 -1.53
CA ALA A 83 -8.71 16.27 -0.21
C ALA A 83 -7.31 15.62 -0.10
N PRO A 84 -6.28 16.18 -0.78
CA PRO A 84 -4.96 15.55 -0.85
C PRO A 84 -4.25 15.46 0.52
N ALA A 85 -4.55 16.38 1.45
CA ALA A 85 -4.02 16.34 2.81
C ALA A 85 -4.60 15.19 3.66
N ASP A 86 -5.78 14.68 3.30
CA ASP A 86 -6.44 13.58 3.99
C ASP A 86 -6.21 12.22 3.30
N LEU A 87 -5.43 12.18 2.22
CA LEU A 87 -5.15 10.95 1.47
C LEU A 87 -3.75 10.44 1.74
N VAL A 88 -3.67 9.20 2.23
CA VAL A 88 -2.41 8.48 2.38
C VAL A 88 -1.92 8.08 0.99
N MET A 89 -0.71 8.53 0.66
CA MET A 89 0.04 8.12 -0.53
C MET A 89 0.95 6.93 -0.24
N TYR A 90 1.61 6.95 0.92
CA TYR A 90 2.52 5.90 1.36
C TYR A 90 2.20 5.48 2.79
N GLN A 91 2.17 4.17 3.05
CA GLN A 91 2.04 3.61 4.39
C GLN A 91 3.20 2.66 4.68
N GLY A 92 3.72 2.74 5.92
CA GLY A 92 4.86 1.92 6.32
C GLY A 92 4.51 0.45 6.43
N LYS A 93 5.44 -0.43 6.08
CA LYS A 93 5.36 -1.89 6.20
C LYS A 93 6.15 -2.36 7.43
N LEU A 94 5.85 -3.56 7.93
CA LEU A 94 6.57 -4.18 9.03
C LEU A 94 8.07 -4.39 8.73
N THR A 95 8.41 -4.84 7.53
CA THR A 95 9.77 -5.21 7.14
C THR A 95 10.25 -4.41 5.93
N THR A 96 11.57 -4.24 5.84
CA THR A 96 12.22 -3.71 4.64
C THR A 96 12.42 -4.84 3.64
N THR A 97 11.90 -4.65 2.44
CA THR A 97 11.87 -5.65 1.36
C THR A 97 12.36 -5.09 0.04
N ARG A 98 12.69 -5.98 -0.91
CA ARG A 98 13.04 -5.62 -2.28
C ARG A 98 11.84 -5.60 -3.23
N GLU A 99 10.63 -5.40 -2.69
CA GLU A 99 9.38 -5.34 -3.44
C GLU A 99 8.75 -3.95 -3.33
N SER A 100 8.19 -3.45 -4.42
CA SER A 100 7.10 -2.47 -4.38
C SER A 100 5.80 -3.16 -3.94
N LEU A 101 4.96 -2.50 -3.18
CA LEU A 101 3.58 -2.99 -3.00
C LEU A 101 2.64 -1.84 -3.26
N VAL A 102 1.48 -2.18 -3.80
CA VAL A 102 0.39 -1.24 -4.02
C VAL A 102 -0.83 -1.80 -3.31
N GLN A 103 -1.31 -1.09 -2.30
CA GLN A 103 -2.53 -1.40 -1.57
C GLN A 103 -3.16 -0.12 -1.01
N PRO A 104 -4.50 0.03 -1.05
CA PRO A 104 -5.46 -0.88 -1.67
C PRO A 104 -5.33 -1.01 -3.19
N THR A 105 -5.90 -2.07 -3.75
CA THR A 105 -5.98 -2.30 -5.20
C THR A 105 -7.39 -2.08 -5.73
N ILE A 106 -7.49 -1.36 -6.85
CA ILE A 106 -8.74 -1.29 -7.64
C ILE A 106 -8.89 -2.62 -8.37
N TRP A 107 -9.93 -3.39 -8.03
CA TRP A 107 -10.18 -4.71 -8.61
C TRP A 107 -11.35 -4.70 -9.60
N ASP A 108 -12.24 -3.71 -9.48
CA ASP A 108 -13.26 -3.41 -10.49
C ASP A 108 -13.19 -1.91 -10.83
N ALA A 109 -12.60 -1.60 -11.99
CA ALA A 109 -12.46 -0.21 -12.44
C ALA A 109 -13.79 0.42 -12.91
N ALA A 110 -14.75 -0.40 -13.36
CA ALA A 110 -16.04 0.07 -13.84
C ALA A 110 -16.93 0.48 -12.66
N LEU A 111 -16.96 -0.36 -11.61
CA LEU A 111 -17.67 -0.07 -10.36
C LEU A 111 -16.84 0.78 -9.39
N LYS A 112 -15.56 1.02 -9.72
CA LYS A 112 -14.58 1.68 -8.86
C LYS A 112 -14.54 1.05 -7.47
N ASN A 113 -14.46 -0.27 -7.38
CA ASN A 113 -14.29 -0.95 -6.10
C ASN A 113 -12.80 -1.20 -5.82
N CYS A 114 -12.39 -0.99 -4.57
CA CYS A 114 -11.06 -1.35 -4.08
C CYS A 114 -11.12 -2.30 -2.87
N ASN A 115 -10.04 -3.05 -2.66
CA ASN A 115 -9.88 -3.97 -1.54
C ASN A 115 -8.41 -3.96 -1.04
N GLY A 116 -8.14 -4.72 0.02
CA GLY A 116 -6.77 -4.88 0.55
C GLY A 116 -6.28 -3.69 1.39
N VAL A 117 -7.20 -2.89 1.95
CA VAL A 117 -6.86 -1.77 2.85
C VAL A 117 -6.36 -2.27 4.22
N ASP A 118 -7.03 -3.26 4.81
CA ASP A 118 -6.88 -3.58 6.23
C ASP A 118 -5.99 -4.81 6.51
N LEU A 119 -4.70 -4.65 6.23
CA LEU A 119 -3.65 -5.66 6.33
C LEU A 119 -2.86 -5.58 7.63
N ASN A 120 -2.66 -6.72 8.32
CA ASN A 120 -1.94 -6.80 9.59
C ASN A 120 -0.43 -6.54 9.52
N TRP A 121 0.18 -6.59 8.34
CA TRP A 121 1.62 -6.36 8.14
C TRP A 121 1.95 -4.95 7.63
N VAL A 122 0.97 -4.05 7.69
CA VAL A 122 1.04 -2.66 7.22
C VAL A 122 0.71 -1.71 8.37
N GLY A 123 1.25 -0.50 8.37
CA GLY A 123 0.97 0.55 9.36
C GLY A 123 1.64 0.32 10.72
N ASN A 124 2.69 -0.49 10.77
CA ASN A 124 3.16 -1.11 12.02
C ASN A 124 4.69 -1.20 12.17
N THR A 125 5.42 -0.39 11.39
CA THR A 125 6.88 -0.29 11.38
C THR A 125 7.54 -0.05 12.75
N PHE A 126 6.85 0.61 13.68
CA PHE A 126 7.32 0.87 15.04
C PHE A 126 6.59 -0.02 16.05
N ASN A 127 7.16 -1.20 16.33
CA ASN A 127 6.72 -2.15 17.36
C ASN A 127 5.22 -2.51 17.30
N ASN A 128 4.70 -2.80 16.11
CA ASN A 128 3.30 -3.17 15.89
C ASN A 128 2.26 -2.11 16.27
N LYS A 129 2.66 -0.86 16.50
CA LYS A 129 1.79 0.21 16.99
C LYS A 129 1.56 1.34 16.00
N SER A 130 2.57 1.69 15.22
CA SER A 130 2.50 2.85 14.34
C SER A 130 3.44 2.72 13.15
N ALA A 131 3.23 3.56 12.16
CA ALA A 131 4.15 3.80 11.05
C ALA A 131 4.21 5.30 10.77
N ASN A 132 5.19 5.74 9.95
CA ASN A 132 4.98 7.00 9.26
C ASN A 132 3.97 6.76 8.13
N TYR A 133 3.35 7.84 7.68
CA TYR A 133 2.46 7.89 6.53
C TYR A 133 2.87 9.11 5.72
N GLY A 134 3.03 8.94 4.42
CA GLY A 134 3.20 10.04 3.47
C GLY A 134 1.84 10.38 2.87
N TRP A 135 1.50 11.65 2.84
CA TRP A 135 0.21 12.15 2.37
C TRP A 135 0.33 12.70 0.96
N ALA A 136 -0.80 12.76 0.25
CA ALA A 136 -0.81 13.09 -1.16
C ALA A 136 -0.38 14.56 -1.42
N ASP A 137 -0.64 15.49 -0.49
CA ASP A 137 -0.14 16.87 -0.54
C ASP A 137 1.38 17.02 -0.27
N GLY A 138 2.07 15.92 0.04
CA GLY A 138 3.52 15.87 0.26
C GLY A 138 3.97 15.94 1.71
N HIS A 139 3.07 16.12 2.69
CA HIS A 139 3.46 16.06 4.10
C HIS A 139 3.62 14.62 4.59
N ALA A 140 4.22 14.46 5.78
CA ALA A 140 4.37 13.16 6.42
C ALA A 140 3.98 13.24 7.90
N SER A 141 3.43 12.16 8.45
CA SER A 141 3.06 12.07 9.87
C SER A 141 3.28 10.66 10.41
N GLN A 142 3.67 10.53 11.68
CA GLN A 142 3.58 9.26 12.40
C GLN A 142 2.19 9.11 13.02
N LYS A 143 1.53 7.98 12.77
CA LYS A 143 0.21 7.67 13.34
C LYS A 143 0.10 6.21 13.73
N GLN A 144 -0.73 5.92 14.72
CA GLN A 144 -1.17 4.56 14.98
C GLN A 144 -2.08 4.08 13.85
N ARG A 145 -2.12 2.78 13.60
CA ARG A 145 -2.85 2.25 12.43
C ARG A 145 -4.36 2.52 12.53
N GLY A 146 -4.95 2.40 13.71
CA GLY A 146 -6.36 2.71 13.96
C GLY A 146 -6.72 4.18 13.88
N GLN A 147 -5.74 5.08 13.77
CA GLN A 147 -5.98 6.51 13.47
C GLN A 147 -6.07 6.79 11.97
N ILE A 148 -5.69 5.84 11.12
CA ILE A 148 -5.95 5.89 9.69
C ILE A 148 -7.33 5.31 9.45
N THR A 149 -8.12 5.97 8.63
CA THR A 149 -9.47 5.53 8.26
C THR A 149 -9.51 4.98 6.84
N PHE A 150 -10.56 4.24 6.49
CA PHE A 150 -10.77 3.80 5.11
C PHE A 150 -10.86 4.99 4.13
N ARG A 151 -11.43 6.11 4.58
CA ARG A 151 -11.47 7.38 3.83
C ARG A 151 -10.06 7.90 3.55
N ASN A 152 -9.13 7.79 4.50
CA ASN A 152 -7.74 8.20 4.25
C ASN A 152 -7.05 7.34 3.19
N MET A 153 -7.56 6.14 2.94
CA MET A 153 -7.07 5.26 1.87
C MET A 153 -7.82 5.49 0.54
N GLY A 154 -8.78 6.41 0.47
CA GLY A 154 -9.50 6.76 -0.76
C GLY A 154 -10.84 6.05 -0.95
N MET A 155 -11.35 5.36 0.08
CA MET A 155 -12.68 4.76 0.01
C MET A 155 -13.79 5.79 0.23
N SER A 156 -14.83 5.75 -0.61
CA SER A 156 -16.05 6.55 -0.50
C SER A 156 -17.20 5.71 0.06
N GLY A 157 -18.01 6.31 0.94
CA GLY A 157 -19.27 5.71 1.39
C GLY A 157 -19.11 4.55 2.37
N VAL A 158 -19.83 3.46 2.11
CA VAL A 158 -19.90 2.27 2.97
C VAL A 158 -18.75 1.32 2.63
N VAL A 159 -18.15 0.77 3.67
CA VAL A 159 -17.11 -0.25 3.57
C VAL A 159 -17.67 -1.57 4.09
N HIS A 160 -17.58 -2.60 3.26
CA HIS A 160 -17.91 -3.98 3.61
C HIS A 160 -16.69 -4.60 4.29
N ARG A 161 -16.69 -4.55 5.62
CA ARG A 161 -15.55 -4.93 6.46
C ARG A 161 -15.62 -6.39 6.85
N ASN A 162 -14.52 -7.11 6.62
CA ASN A 162 -14.30 -8.40 7.25
C ASN A 162 -13.78 -8.19 8.68
N SER A 163 -14.19 -9.04 9.62
CA SER A 163 -13.79 -8.97 11.02
C SER A 163 -13.77 -10.36 11.68
N ARG A 164 -13.24 -10.47 12.90
CA ARG A 164 -13.29 -11.73 13.68
C ARG A 164 -14.71 -12.25 13.93
N THR A 165 -15.71 -11.37 13.89
CA THR A 165 -17.12 -11.70 14.14
C THR A 165 -17.91 -11.87 12.84
N GLY A 166 -17.25 -11.87 11.69
CA GLY A 166 -17.87 -11.94 10.37
C GLY A 166 -17.95 -10.59 9.67
N TRP A 167 -18.77 -10.54 8.61
CA TRP A 167 -18.94 -9.36 7.77
C TRP A 167 -19.83 -8.31 8.42
N SER A 168 -19.45 -7.04 8.27
CA SER A 168 -20.28 -5.90 8.67
C SER A 168 -20.05 -4.70 7.77
N ASP A 169 -21.08 -3.87 7.65
CA ASP A 169 -20.98 -2.59 6.96
C ASP A 169 -20.59 -1.50 7.95
N VAL A 170 -19.53 -0.75 7.62
CA VAL A 170 -19.02 0.34 8.45
C VAL A 170 -18.86 1.61 7.60
N PRO A 171 -18.96 2.81 8.19
CA PRO A 171 -18.68 4.04 7.45
C PRO A 171 -17.19 4.13 7.08
N ASN A 172 -16.87 4.77 5.95
CA ASN A 172 -15.47 4.99 5.53
C ASN A 172 -14.63 5.81 6.54
N THR A 173 -15.25 6.50 7.49
CA THR A 173 -14.57 7.18 8.60
C THR A 173 -14.11 6.23 9.71
N THR A 174 -14.39 4.93 9.59
CA THR A 174 -13.93 3.91 10.54
C THR A 174 -12.42 3.74 10.46
N GLY A 175 -11.77 3.68 11.62
CA GLY A 175 -10.34 3.40 11.74
C GLY A 175 -9.98 1.98 11.30
N LEU A 176 -8.79 1.82 10.75
CA LEU A 176 -8.23 0.52 10.35
C LEU A 176 -7.93 -0.35 11.59
N THR A 177 -7.81 -1.66 11.39
CA THR A 177 -7.52 -2.56 12.51
C THR A 177 -6.07 -2.43 12.94
N GLU A 178 -5.83 -2.32 14.25
CA GLU A 178 -4.48 -2.26 14.80
C GLU A 178 -3.70 -3.54 14.48
N ALA A 179 -2.49 -3.37 13.95
CA ALA A 179 -1.65 -4.50 13.52
C ALA A 179 -1.26 -5.44 14.69
N ALA A 180 -1.20 -4.92 15.91
CA ALA A 180 -0.94 -5.71 17.12
C ALA A 180 -1.97 -6.82 17.37
N LEU A 181 -3.18 -6.70 16.81
CA LEU A 181 -4.20 -7.75 16.89
C LEU A 181 -3.89 -8.94 15.99
N ASN A 182 -2.94 -8.80 15.05
CA ASN A 182 -2.56 -9.80 14.06
C ASN A 182 -3.74 -10.30 13.21
N ASP A 183 -4.72 -9.44 12.97
CA ASP A 183 -5.88 -9.73 12.15
C ASP A 183 -5.68 -9.22 10.73
N ASN A 184 -5.74 -10.13 9.76
CA ASN A 184 -5.64 -9.77 8.36
C ASN A 184 -7.02 -9.75 7.71
N PHE A 185 -7.54 -8.55 7.40
CA PHE A 185 -8.86 -8.36 6.79
C PHE A 185 -8.73 -7.86 5.35
N TRP A 186 -7.83 -8.49 4.58
CA TRP A 186 -7.58 -8.22 3.16
C TRP A 186 -8.85 -8.13 2.32
N ASP A 187 -9.83 -8.99 2.60
CA ASP A 187 -11.07 -9.05 1.84
C ASP A 187 -12.00 -7.86 2.08
N THR A 188 -11.68 -6.96 3.01
CA THR A 188 -12.42 -5.71 3.22
C THR A 188 -12.42 -4.87 1.94
N TRP A 189 -13.60 -4.46 1.49
CA TRP A 189 -13.77 -3.76 0.21
C TRP A 189 -14.83 -2.65 0.29
N GLY A 190 -14.78 -1.74 -0.68
CA GLY A 190 -15.73 -0.64 -0.82
C GLY A 190 -15.47 0.16 -2.10
N GLU A 191 -16.30 1.16 -2.37
CA GLU A 191 -16.08 2.09 -3.49
C GLU A 191 -14.81 2.92 -3.22
N CYS A 192 -13.96 3.12 -4.23
CA CYS A 192 -12.83 4.03 -4.23
C CYS A 192 -13.11 5.22 -5.15
N ASN A 193 -13.18 6.41 -4.58
CA ASN A 193 -13.45 7.62 -5.33
C ASN A 193 -12.73 8.84 -4.73
N ILE A 194 -11.44 8.96 -5.04
CA ILE A 194 -10.59 10.04 -4.50
C ILE A 194 -10.97 11.45 -5.00
N GLY A 195 -11.75 11.54 -6.08
CA GLY A 195 -12.21 12.82 -6.64
C GLY A 195 -13.45 13.37 -5.93
N ASN A 196 -14.19 12.52 -5.21
CA ASN A 196 -15.43 12.86 -4.52
C ASN A 196 -15.44 12.30 -3.08
N MET A 197 -14.36 12.51 -2.33
CA MET A 197 -14.28 12.07 -0.92
C MET A 197 -14.99 12.97 0.07
#